data_AF-A0A9D8MFJ0-F1
#
_entry.id   AF-A0A9D8MFJ0-F1
#
_cell.length_a   1.000
_cell.length_b   1.000
_cell.length_c   1.000
_cell.angle_alpha   90.00
_cell.angle_beta   90.00
_cell.angle_gamma   90.00
#
_symmetry.space_group_name_H-M   'P 1'
#
loop_
_entity.id
_entity.type
_entity.pdbx_description
1 polymer ?
#
loop_
_entity_poly.entity_id
_entity_poly.type
_entity_poly.pdbx_seq_one_letter_code
_entity_poly.pdbx_strand_id
1 'polypeptide(L)'
;MFKKIIPILIFGAIVAILEAMADEPIKAMAAAVVSMLASFAVGLFTKNSKSADDLVSQSGMNAERKGRAQTVDDLVVRYGEPDDVLLLVPTLGNDAHGVVLVYKERRQFIINGEVISFDDIEDVTFNNASIAYTPDSYQVVITLKDKPQSYLYLPVGNDNTWALQVVEDIRQHMKEEKEKV
;
A
#
# COMPACT_ATOMS: atom_id res chain seq x y z
N MET A 1 26.87 2.48 40.01
CA MET A 1 26.14 3.56 40.71
C MET A 1 26.65 4.89 40.15
N PHE A 2 25.76 5.85 39.86
CA PHE A 2 25.96 7.11 39.10
C PHE A 2 25.86 7.04 37.57
N LYS A 3 24.65 7.31 37.04
CA LYS A 3 24.39 7.98 35.75
C LYS A 3 22.88 8.23 35.59
N LYS A 4 22.29 9.11 36.42
CA LYS A 4 20.90 9.62 36.25
C LYS A 4 20.70 11.06 36.78
N ILE A 5 21.73 11.92 36.75
CA ILE A 5 21.62 13.28 37.33
C ILE A 5 21.68 14.41 36.28
N ILE A 6 21.91 14.11 35.01
CA ILE A 6 22.15 15.17 34.01
C ILE A 6 20.87 15.91 33.51
N PRO A 7 19.64 15.35 33.46
CA PRO A 7 18.53 16.10 32.84
C PRO A 7 17.88 17.15 33.76
N ILE A 8 18.09 17.07 35.08
CA ILE A 8 17.38 17.93 36.05
C ILE A 8 18.01 19.33 36.15
N LEU A 9 19.33 19.44 35.95
CA LEU A 9 20.03 20.73 36.02
C LEU A 9 19.74 21.65 34.82
N ILE A 10 19.43 21.09 33.65
CA ILE A 10 19.17 21.89 32.43
C ILE A 10 17.78 22.55 32.50
N PHE A 11 16.79 21.88 33.09
CA PHE A 11 15.43 22.40 33.20
C PHE A 11 15.33 23.59 34.17
N GLY A 12 16.04 23.55 35.30
CA GLY A 12 16.04 24.63 36.29
C GLY A 12 16.65 25.94 35.77
N ALA A 13 17.71 25.86 34.95
CA ALA A 13 18.34 27.05 34.37
C ALA A 13 17.45 27.76 33.34
N ILE A 14 16.67 27.01 32.56
CA ILE A 14 15.76 27.57 31.54
C ILE A 14 14.59 28.31 32.19
N VAL A 15 14.03 27.78 33.27
CA VAL A 15 12.91 28.40 34.00
C VAL A 15 13.34 29.73 34.66
N ALA A 16 14.54 29.78 35.25
CA ALA A 16 15.06 31.01 35.86
C ALA A 16 15.34 32.13 34.83
N ILE A 17 15.75 31.77 33.61
CA ILE A 17 15.95 32.74 32.51
C ILE A 17 14.60 33.29 32.01
N LEU A 18 13.56 32.46 31.94
CA LEU A 18 12.20 32.86 31.55
C LEU A 18 11.54 33.80 32.56
N GLU A 19 11.80 33.63 33.87
CA GLU A 19 11.28 34.53 34.92
C GLU A 19 11.95 35.91 34.95
N ALA A 20 13.24 35.99 34.59
CA ALA A 20 14.01 37.24 34.59
C ALA A 20 13.70 38.18 33.41
N MET A 21 12.93 37.75 32.42
CA MET A 21 12.53 38.58 31.28
C MET A 21 11.35 39.49 31.69
N ALA A 22 11.44 40.80 31.45
CA ALA A 22 10.42 41.76 31.90
C ALA A 22 9.24 41.91 30.91
N ASP A 23 9.42 41.51 29.65
CA ASP A 23 8.42 41.68 28.59
C ASP A 23 7.58 40.39 28.37
N GLU A 24 6.29 40.48 28.70
CA GLU A 24 5.25 39.46 28.47
C GLU A 24 5.25 38.84 27.06
N PRO A 25 5.39 39.59 25.94
CA PRO A 25 5.36 38.96 24.61
C PRO A 25 6.59 38.08 24.33
N ILE A 26 7.74 38.39 24.95
CA ILE A 26 8.99 37.62 24.79
C ILE A 26 8.90 36.32 25.59
N LYS A 27 8.23 36.32 26.75
CA LYS A 27 7.97 35.09 27.53
C LYS A 27 7.09 34.10 26.78
N ALA A 28 6.02 34.56 26.15
CA ALA A 28 5.10 33.70 25.40
C ALA A 28 5.80 33.03 24.22
N MET A 29 6.64 33.77 23.50
CA MET A 29 7.41 33.25 22.38
C MET A 29 8.50 32.26 22.84
N ALA A 30 9.20 32.56 23.93
CA ALA A 30 10.19 31.65 24.52
C ALA A 30 9.56 30.35 25.03
N ALA A 31 8.39 30.40 25.67
CA ALA A 31 7.66 29.22 26.12
C ALA A 31 7.21 28.32 24.95
N ALA A 32 6.77 28.92 23.84
CA ALA A 32 6.40 28.17 22.63
C ALA A 32 7.60 27.42 22.02
N VAL A 33 8.77 28.05 21.97
CA VAL A 33 10.00 27.43 21.46
C VAL A 33 10.46 26.28 22.37
N VAL A 34 10.40 26.46 23.69
CA VAL A 34 10.75 25.39 24.66
C VAL A 34 9.79 24.19 24.55
N SER A 35 8.48 24.44 24.38
CA SER A 35 7.48 23.39 24.15
C SER A 35 7.75 22.60 22.85
N MET A 36 8.10 23.30 21.78
CA MET A 36 8.42 22.69 20.49
C MET A 36 9.70 21.82 20.57
N LEU A 37 10.73 22.31 21.27
CA LEU A 37 11.97 21.56 21.49
C LEU A 37 11.77 20.36 22.42
N ALA A 38 10.94 20.49 23.47
CA ALA A 38 10.58 19.38 24.34
C ALA A 38 9.82 18.28 23.57
N SER A 39 8.90 18.66 22.68
CA SER A 39 8.16 17.72 21.82
C SER A 39 9.09 17.01 20.83
N PHE A 40 10.08 17.71 20.29
CA PHE A 40 11.09 17.12 19.40
C PHE A 40 12.04 16.16 20.15
N ALA A 41 12.43 16.50 21.38
CA ALA A 41 13.24 15.62 22.22
C ALA A 41 12.48 14.37 22.67
N VAL A 42 11.19 14.47 22.99
CA VAL A 42 10.33 13.30 23.27
C VAL A 42 10.17 12.43 22.01
N GLY A 43 10.05 13.04 20.82
CA GLY A 43 10.04 12.31 19.54
C GLY A 43 11.36 11.59 19.22
N LEU A 44 12.50 12.14 19.66
CA LEU A 44 13.82 11.50 19.51
C LEU A 44 14.10 10.46 20.60
N PHE A 45 13.60 10.63 21.83
CA PHE A 45 13.80 9.68 22.93
C PHE A 45 12.77 8.53 22.97
N THR A 46 11.61 8.66 22.33
CA THR A 46 10.68 7.52 22.13
C THR A 46 11.05 6.66 20.92
N LYS A 47 12.07 7.07 20.15
CA LYS A 47 12.55 6.34 18.97
C LYS A 47 13.96 5.76 19.20
N ASN A 48 14.10 4.88 20.19
CA ASN A 48 14.87 3.62 20.12
C ASN A 48 15.17 3.06 21.52
N SER A 49 14.41 2.03 21.91
CA SER A 49 15.01 0.83 22.50
C SER A 49 14.06 -0.35 22.28
N LYS A 50 14.05 -0.87 21.05
CA LYS A 50 13.80 -2.30 20.85
C LYS A 50 15.15 -2.94 20.60
N SER A 51 15.56 -3.74 21.58
CA SER A 51 16.83 -4.45 21.66
C SER A 51 17.08 -5.30 20.42
N ALA A 52 18.36 -5.52 20.11
CA ALA A 52 18.82 -6.36 19.02
C ALA A 52 18.39 -7.85 19.10
N ASP A 53 17.78 -8.30 20.21
CA ASP A 53 17.13 -9.62 20.31
C ASP A 53 15.69 -9.64 19.75
N ASP A 54 15.04 -8.49 19.57
CA ASP A 54 13.73 -8.39 18.88
C ASP A 54 13.88 -8.42 17.35
N LEU A 55 15.09 -8.21 16.83
CA LEU A 55 15.39 -8.33 15.39
C LEU A 55 15.47 -9.78 14.93
N VAL A 56 15.65 -10.74 15.84
CA VAL A 56 15.60 -12.18 15.54
C VAL A 56 14.18 -12.74 15.68
N SER A 57 13.32 -12.14 16.51
CA SER A 57 11.92 -12.59 16.68
C SER A 57 10.89 -11.90 15.78
N GLN A 58 11.20 -10.74 15.17
CA GLN A 58 10.31 -10.15 14.15
C GLN A 58 10.66 -10.53 12.70
N SER A 59 11.82 -11.15 12.47
CA SER A 59 12.15 -11.81 11.20
C SER A 59 11.39 -13.13 11.02
N GLY A 60 10.80 -13.68 12.10
CA GLY A 60 10.04 -14.93 12.09
C GLY A 60 8.52 -14.80 11.91
N MET A 61 7.93 -13.59 11.96
CA MET A 61 6.46 -13.42 11.85
C MET A 61 6.00 -12.38 10.82
N ASN A 62 6.89 -11.60 10.22
CA ASN A 62 6.57 -10.78 9.04
C ASN A 62 7.17 -11.32 7.72
N ALA A 63 7.93 -12.42 7.78
CA ALA A 63 8.44 -13.13 6.61
C ALA A 63 7.47 -14.20 6.06
N GLU A 64 6.36 -14.52 6.75
CA GLU A 64 5.39 -15.53 6.30
C GLU A 64 4.21 -15.00 5.47
N ARG A 65 4.07 -13.69 5.25
CA ARG A 65 3.06 -13.12 4.32
C ARG A 65 3.63 -12.48 3.06
N LYS A 66 4.92 -12.69 2.78
CA LYS A 66 5.59 -12.24 1.54
C LYS A 66 6.40 -13.40 0.97
N GLY A 67 5.73 -14.52 0.65
CA GLY A 67 6.45 -15.74 0.27
C GLY A 67 5.62 -16.97 -0.06
N ARG A 68 4.31 -16.85 -0.30
CA ARG A 68 3.58 -17.90 -1.01
C ARG A 68 2.91 -17.23 -2.20
N ALA A 69 3.46 -17.47 -3.39
CA ALA A 69 2.72 -17.21 -4.63
C ALA A 69 1.38 -17.90 -4.45
N GLN A 70 0.30 -17.14 -4.39
CA GLN A 70 -1.03 -17.71 -4.27
C GLN A 70 -1.32 -18.35 -5.62
N THR A 71 -1.66 -19.62 -5.60
CA THR A 71 -2.09 -20.31 -6.82
C THR A 71 -3.55 -20.00 -7.10
N VAL A 72 -3.99 -20.25 -8.32
CA VAL A 72 -5.43 -20.17 -8.65
C VAL A 72 -6.23 -21.09 -7.74
N ASP A 73 -5.74 -22.31 -7.48
CA ASP A 73 -6.38 -23.26 -6.57
C ASP A 73 -6.55 -22.70 -5.15
N ASP A 74 -5.56 -21.99 -4.61
CA ASP A 74 -5.66 -21.34 -3.29
C ASP A 74 -6.77 -20.28 -3.26
N LEU A 75 -6.95 -19.56 -4.37
CA LEU A 75 -8.00 -18.55 -4.51
C LEU A 75 -9.38 -19.20 -4.68
N VAL A 76 -9.49 -20.28 -5.44
CA VAL A 76 -10.73 -21.05 -5.62
C VAL A 76 -11.19 -21.65 -4.29
N VAL A 77 -10.27 -22.23 -3.50
CA VAL A 77 -10.57 -22.72 -2.14
C VAL A 77 -11.11 -21.60 -1.24
N ARG A 78 -10.59 -20.37 -1.39
CA ARG A 78 -10.96 -19.24 -0.54
C ARG A 78 -12.26 -18.56 -0.97
N TYR A 79 -12.46 -18.35 -2.27
CA TYR A 79 -13.52 -17.51 -2.81
C TYR A 79 -14.62 -18.30 -3.52
N GLY A 80 -14.41 -19.60 -3.79
CA GLY A 80 -15.29 -20.48 -4.54
C GLY A 80 -14.86 -20.60 -6.01
N GLU A 81 -15.62 -21.35 -6.80
CA GLU A 81 -15.41 -21.44 -8.25
C GLU A 81 -15.76 -20.09 -8.91
N PRO A 82 -14.87 -19.52 -9.74
CA PRO A 82 -15.17 -18.31 -10.51
C PRO A 82 -16.08 -18.65 -11.71
N ASP A 83 -16.83 -17.66 -12.17
CA ASP A 83 -17.64 -17.76 -13.39
C ASP A 83 -16.78 -17.75 -14.65
N ASP A 84 -15.63 -17.07 -14.59
CA ASP A 84 -14.64 -17.03 -15.67
C ASP A 84 -13.23 -16.72 -15.13
N VAL A 85 -12.21 -17.02 -15.92
CA VAL A 85 -10.80 -16.75 -15.62
C VAL A 85 -10.15 -16.04 -16.79
N LEU A 86 -9.82 -14.76 -16.60
CA LEU A 86 -9.09 -13.99 -17.59
C LEU A 86 -7.59 -14.19 -17.40
N LEU A 87 -6.91 -14.66 -18.43
CA LEU A 87 -5.47 -14.84 -18.43
C LEU A 87 -4.79 -13.50 -18.74
N LEU A 88 -3.88 -13.06 -17.88
CA LEU A 88 -3.09 -11.84 -18.10
C LEU A 88 -1.77 -12.20 -18.80
N VAL A 89 -1.05 -13.17 -18.23
CA VAL A 89 0.24 -13.63 -18.73
C VAL A 89 0.17 -15.15 -18.93
N PRO A 90 0.29 -15.66 -20.16
CA PRO A 90 0.09 -17.08 -20.44
C PRO A 90 1.00 -18.04 -19.65
N THR A 91 2.21 -17.61 -19.33
CA THR A 91 3.17 -18.41 -18.55
C THR A 91 2.87 -18.46 -17.05
N LEU A 92 1.93 -17.63 -16.58
CA LEU A 92 1.56 -17.48 -15.17
C LEU A 92 0.10 -17.89 -14.91
N GLY A 93 -0.53 -18.68 -15.78
CA GLY A 93 -1.95 -19.02 -15.68
C GLY A 93 -2.38 -19.77 -14.40
N ASN A 94 -1.43 -20.28 -13.60
CA ASN A 94 -1.70 -20.87 -12.29
C ASN A 94 -1.29 -19.97 -11.11
N ASP A 95 -0.79 -18.77 -11.38
CA ASP A 95 -0.38 -17.78 -10.39
C ASP A 95 -1.47 -16.70 -10.26
N ALA A 96 -1.79 -16.29 -9.04
CA ALA A 96 -2.69 -15.18 -8.76
C ALA A 96 -2.31 -13.87 -9.45
N HIS A 97 -1.03 -13.68 -9.80
CA HIS A 97 -0.54 -12.54 -10.56
C HIS A 97 -0.71 -12.65 -12.08
N GLY A 98 -0.97 -13.86 -12.58
CA GLY A 98 -1.12 -14.14 -14.01
C GLY A 98 -2.56 -14.20 -14.48
N VAL A 99 -3.54 -14.07 -13.58
CA VAL A 99 -4.96 -14.18 -13.91
C VAL A 99 -5.81 -13.14 -13.17
N VAL A 100 -7.00 -12.89 -13.70
CA VAL A 100 -8.12 -12.25 -13.01
C VAL A 100 -9.25 -13.24 -12.91
N LEU A 101 -9.68 -13.55 -11.69
CA LEU A 101 -10.84 -14.42 -11.47
C LEU A 101 -12.11 -13.57 -11.47
N VAL A 102 -13.12 -13.98 -12.23
CA VAL A 102 -14.36 -13.24 -12.39
C VAL A 102 -15.49 -13.90 -11.64
N TYR A 103 -16.20 -13.13 -10.80
CA TYR A 103 -17.40 -13.56 -10.11
C TYR A 103 -18.54 -12.61 -10.50
N LYS A 104 -19.24 -12.94 -11.60
CA LYS A 104 -20.33 -12.16 -12.21
C LYS A 104 -21.48 -11.98 -11.23
N GLU A 105 -21.93 -13.05 -10.57
CA GLU A 105 -23.06 -12.98 -9.62
C GLU A 105 -22.77 -12.09 -8.41
N ARG A 106 -21.50 -12.00 -8.02
CA ARG A 106 -21.04 -11.17 -6.88
C ARG A 106 -20.51 -9.81 -7.32
N ARG A 107 -20.56 -9.49 -8.63
CA ARG A 107 -20.02 -8.26 -9.24
C ARG A 107 -18.61 -7.90 -8.75
N GLN A 108 -17.71 -8.89 -8.71
CA GLN A 108 -16.36 -8.68 -8.20
C GLN A 108 -15.31 -9.45 -9.01
N PHE A 109 -14.11 -8.88 -9.07
CA PHE A 109 -12.91 -9.55 -9.52
C PHE A 109 -12.06 -9.97 -8.31
N ILE A 110 -11.31 -11.06 -8.46
CA ILE A 110 -10.15 -11.34 -7.61
C ILE A 110 -8.90 -11.08 -8.44
N ILE A 111 -8.11 -10.10 -8.03
CA ILE A 111 -6.92 -9.62 -8.73
C ILE A 111 -5.76 -9.65 -7.74
N ASN A 112 -4.67 -10.38 -8.04
CA ASN A 112 -3.55 -10.55 -7.10
C ASN A 112 -3.99 -11.05 -5.71
N GLY A 113 -5.09 -11.80 -5.63
CA GLY A 113 -5.67 -12.29 -4.38
C GLY A 113 -6.50 -11.27 -3.58
N GLU A 114 -6.73 -10.07 -4.12
CA GLU A 114 -7.58 -9.04 -3.53
C GLU A 114 -8.95 -8.98 -4.22
N VAL A 115 -10.00 -8.74 -3.44
CA VAL A 115 -11.37 -8.58 -3.95
C VAL A 115 -11.55 -7.14 -4.42
N ILE A 116 -11.95 -6.96 -5.67
CA ILE A 116 -12.23 -5.66 -6.27
C ILE A 116 -13.67 -5.66 -6.78
N SER A 117 -14.53 -4.81 -6.22
CA SER A 117 -15.91 -4.67 -6.71
C SER A 117 -15.92 -4.01 -8.08
N PHE A 118 -16.82 -4.44 -8.96
CA PHE A 118 -17.07 -3.75 -10.24
C PHE A 118 -17.52 -2.31 -10.02
N ASP A 119 -18.20 -2.05 -8.91
CA ASP A 119 -18.69 -0.72 -8.55
C ASP A 119 -17.58 0.20 -8.06
N ASP A 120 -16.42 -0.33 -7.68
CA ASP A 120 -15.25 0.45 -7.26
C ASP A 120 -14.35 0.82 -8.43
N ILE A 121 -14.55 0.20 -9.60
CA ILE A 121 -13.79 0.48 -10.82
C ILE A 121 -14.39 1.69 -11.54
N GLU A 122 -13.56 2.69 -11.77
CA GLU A 122 -13.88 3.89 -12.54
C GLU A 122 -13.60 3.69 -14.03
N ASP A 123 -12.41 3.18 -14.35
CA ASP A 123 -11.98 2.94 -15.74
C ASP A 123 -10.98 1.78 -15.80
N VAL A 124 -10.89 1.18 -16.98
CA VAL A 124 -9.92 0.14 -17.34
C VAL A 124 -9.26 0.57 -18.63
N THR A 125 -7.96 0.79 -18.62
CA THR A 125 -7.17 1.18 -19.80
C THR A 125 -5.95 0.30 -19.92
N PHE A 126 -5.11 0.52 -20.92
CA PHE A 126 -3.78 -0.06 -20.97
C PHE A 126 -2.77 1.04 -21.29
N ASN A 127 -1.54 0.84 -20.83
CA ASN A 127 -0.42 1.68 -21.20
C ASN A 127 0.75 0.82 -21.69
N ASN A 128 1.58 1.43 -22.52
CA ASN A 128 2.88 0.86 -22.82
C ASN A 128 3.86 1.29 -21.70
N ALA A 129 4.34 0.32 -20.92
CA ALA A 129 5.30 0.55 -19.84
C ALA A 129 6.75 0.20 -20.25
N SER A 130 7.04 0.16 -21.56
CA SER A 130 8.40 -0.03 -22.07
C SER A 130 9.39 0.99 -21.51
N ILE A 131 10.50 0.49 -21.01
CA ILE A 131 11.68 1.29 -20.68
C ILE A 131 12.70 1.10 -21.81
N ALA A 132 13.48 2.13 -22.12
CA ALA A 132 14.57 2.01 -23.09
C ALA A 132 15.44 0.78 -22.76
N TYR A 133 15.76 -0.03 -23.78
CA TYR A 133 16.56 -1.26 -23.69
C TYR A 133 15.88 -2.45 -22.99
N THR A 134 14.58 -2.38 -22.70
CA THR A 134 13.78 -3.53 -22.24
C THR A 134 12.72 -3.90 -23.28
N PRO A 135 12.33 -5.19 -23.41
CA PRO A 135 11.21 -5.58 -24.25
C PRO A 135 9.94 -4.84 -23.86
N ASP A 136 9.06 -4.62 -24.83
CA ASP A 136 7.81 -3.94 -24.55
C ASP A 136 7.02 -4.69 -23.48
N SER A 137 6.58 -3.97 -22.45
CA SER A 137 5.75 -4.54 -21.39
C SER A 137 4.52 -3.68 -21.28
N TYR A 138 3.43 -4.15 -21.88
CA TYR A 138 2.11 -3.57 -21.70
C TYR A 138 1.60 -3.89 -20.31
N GLN A 139 0.86 -2.93 -19.75
CA GLN A 139 0.11 -3.13 -18.51
C GLN A 139 -1.33 -2.70 -18.71
N VAL A 140 -2.25 -3.48 -18.16
CA VAL A 140 -3.62 -3.04 -17.95
C VAL A 140 -3.66 -2.21 -16.68
N VAL A 141 -4.31 -1.06 -16.75
CA VAL A 141 -4.44 -0.11 -15.66
C VAL A 141 -5.91 -0.03 -15.26
N ILE A 142 -6.22 -0.44 -14.04
CA ILE A 142 -7.55 -0.31 -13.45
C ILE A 142 -7.53 0.88 -12.50
N THR A 143 -8.38 1.87 -12.77
CA THR A 143 -8.56 3.05 -11.92
C THR A 143 -9.70 2.78 -10.94
N LEU A 144 -9.45 2.96 -9.64
CA LEU A 144 -10.44 2.78 -8.58
C LEU A 144 -10.96 4.12 -8.06
N LYS A 145 -12.25 4.18 -7.70
CA LYS A 145 -12.95 5.39 -7.26
C LYS A 145 -12.47 5.96 -5.92
N ASP A 146 -11.97 5.10 -5.03
CA ASP A 146 -11.88 5.42 -3.60
C ASP A 146 -10.75 6.39 -3.22
N LYS A 147 -9.75 6.63 -4.08
CA LYS A 147 -8.71 7.66 -3.83
C LYS A 147 -8.13 8.22 -5.13
N PRO A 148 -7.76 9.51 -5.17
CA PRO A 148 -6.90 10.01 -6.23
C PRO A 148 -5.61 9.18 -6.26
N GLN A 149 -5.28 8.62 -7.43
CA GLN A 149 -4.14 7.74 -7.69
C GLN A 149 -4.26 6.27 -7.22
N SER A 150 -5.47 5.76 -6.98
CA SER A 150 -5.67 4.32 -6.74
C SER A 150 -5.69 3.55 -8.07
N TYR A 151 -4.49 3.21 -8.57
CA TYR A 151 -4.31 2.43 -9.79
C TYR A 151 -3.83 1.01 -9.46
N LEU A 152 -4.44 0.01 -10.11
CA LEU A 152 -3.89 -1.34 -10.18
C LEU A 152 -3.22 -1.51 -11.54
N TYR A 153 -1.94 -1.90 -11.52
CA TYR A 153 -1.15 -2.18 -12.72
C TYR A 153 -0.99 -3.68 -12.88
N LEU A 154 -1.54 -4.23 -13.97
CA LEU A 154 -1.55 -5.66 -14.26
C LEU A 154 -0.64 -5.92 -15.47
N PRO A 155 0.45 -6.69 -15.32
CA PRO A 155 1.31 -7.00 -16.45
C PRO A 155 0.58 -7.93 -17.42
N VAL A 156 0.64 -7.64 -18.72
CA VAL A 156 0.03 -8.47 -19.78
C VAL A 156 1.01 -8.91 -20.86
N GLY A 157 2.31 -8.68 -20.64
CA GLY A 157 3.38 -9.07 -21.56
C GLY A 157 3.63 -8.06 -22.67
N ASN A 158 4.12 -8.52 -23.82
CA ASN A 158 4.68 -7.68 -24.88
C ASN A 158 3.79 -7.55 -26.13
N ASP A 159 2.58 -8.09 -26.09
CA ASP A 159 1.64 -8.05 -27.20
C ASP A 159 0.56 -6.98 -26.97
N ASN A 160 0.55 -5.97 -27.84
CA ASN A 160 -0.41 -4.88 -27.82
C ASN A 160 -1.85 -5.32 -28.08
N THR A 161 -2.02 -6.24 -29.04
CA THR A 161 -3.34 -6.77 -29.40
C THR A 161 -3.90 -7.58 -28.24
N TRP A 162 -3.06 -8.35 -27.57
CA TRP A 162 -3.42 -9.06 -26.35
C TRP A 162 -3.81 -8.10 -25.22
N ALA A 163 -3.02 -7.05 -24.97
CA ALA A 163 -3.33 -6.05 -23.95
C ALA A 163 -4.69 -5.37 -24.18
N LEU A 164 -4.98 -5.00 -25.44
CA LEU A 164 -6.28 -4.46 -25.85
C LEU A 164 -7.41 -5.46 -25.61
N GLN A 165 -7.20 -6.72 -25.96
CA GLN A 165 -8.21 -7.77 -25.76
C GLN A 165 -8.52 -7.96 -24.27
N VAL A 166 -7.51 -8.03 -23.41
CA VAL A 166 -7.72 -8.14 -21.95
C VAL A 166 -8.51 -6.95 -21.40
N VAL A 167 -8.23 -5.72 -21.86
CA VAL A 167 -9.02 -4.53 -21.47
C VAL A 167 -10.50 -4.69 -21.85
N GLU A 168 -10.76 -5.10 -23.10
CA GLU A 168 -12.14 -5.28 -23.57
C GLU A 168 -12.85 -6.43 -22.85
N ASP A 169 -12.16 -7.53 -22.57
CA ASP A 169 -12.71 -8.66 -21.81
C ASP A 169 -13.10 -8.23 -20.39
N ILE A 170 -12.24 -7.49 -19.68
CA ILE A 170 -12.56 -6.96 -18.35
C ILE A 170 -13.79 -6.03 -18.43
N ARG A 171 -13.82 -5.11 -19.40
CA ARG A 171 -14.94 -4.18 -19.59
C ARG A 171 -16.24 -4.89 -19.94
N GLN A 172 -16.18 -5.94 -20.76
CA GLN A 172 -17.34 -6.75 -21.14
C GLN A 172 -17.92 -7.45 -19.91
N HIS A 173 -17.07 -8.06 -19.09
CA HIS A 173 -17.48 -8.71 -17.84
C HIS A 173 -18.20 -7.75 -16.87
N MET A 174 -17.80 -6.48 -16.84
CA MET A 174 -18.48 -5.47 -16.04
C MET A 174 -19.84 -5.01 -16.63
N LYS A 175 -20.05 -5.17 -17.94
CA LYS A 175 -21.26 -4.74 -18.66
C LYS A 175 -22.34 -5.81 -18.71
N GLU A 176 -21.98 -7.07 -18.95
CA GLU A 176 -22.92 -8.19 -19.16
C GLU A 176 -23.93 -8.42 -18.03
N GLU A 177 -23.67 -7.91 -16.83
CA GLU A 177 -24.57 -8.02 -15.68
C GLU A 177 -25.58 -6.85 -15.59
N LYS A 178 -25.25 -5.67 -16.13
CA LYS A 178 -26.20 -4.54 -16.19
C LYS A 178 -27.40 -4.79 -17.09
N GLU A 179 -27.27 -5.72 -18.04
CA GLU A 179 -28.34 -6.06 -19.00
C GLU A 179 -29.25 -7.20 -18.54
N LYS A 180 -28.93 -7.86 -17.41
CA LYS A 180 -29.72 -8.97 -16.85
C LYS A 180 -30.72 -8.54 -15.76
N VAL A 181 -30.85 -7.23 -15.50
CA VAL A 181 -31.76 -6.64 -14.50
C VAL A 181 -32.96 -5.99 -15.17
#